data_AF-X1FZE7-F1
#
_entry.id   AF-X1FZE7-F1
#
_cell.length_a   1.000
_cell.length_b   1.000
_cell.length_c   1.000
_cell.angle_alpha   90.00
_cell.angle_beta   90.00
_cell.angle_gamma   90.00
#
_symmetry.space_group_name_H-M   'P 1'
#
loop_
_entity.id
_entity.type
_entity.pdbx_description
1 polymer ?
#
loop_
_entity_poly.entity_id
_entity_poly.type
_entity_poly.pdbx_seq_one_letter_code
_entity_poly.pdbx_strand_id
1 'polypeptide(L)'
;MTIDGLFAEVVDTSLEISGLEPNTTYICEVSAVNEVGEGPKSDPLSITTLLEPALQFSLFIAATLGGTTDPAPAIYTFDADTTVVVTAIPHVGYQFVEWQEHGVPISAENPINLLMDADRSITAVFVEEVIPT
;
A
#
# COMPACT_ATOMS: atom_id res chain seq x y z
N MET A 1 20.24 16.22 -0.48
CA MET A 1 19.40 17.28 -1.04
C MET A 1 19.00 18.13 0.15
N THR A 2 19.83 19.10 0.52
CA THR A 2 19.52 20.04 1.59
C THR A 2 18.46 20.98 1.04
N ILE A 3 17.26 21.01 1.62
CA ILE A 3 16.37 22.16 1.42
C ILE A 3 16.97 23.28 2.28
N ASP A 4 18.10 23.80 1.81
CA ASP A 4 18.72 25.03 2.30
C ASP A 4 17.89 26.20 1.78
N GLY A 5 17.27 26.96 2.68
CA GLY A 5 16.90 28.35 2.43
C GLY A 5 15.68 28.58 1.55
N LEU A 6 14.53 27.99 1.87
CA LEU A 6 13.26 28.54 1.38
C LEU A 6 12.99 29.86 2.11
N PHE A 7 13.49 30.97 1.57
CA PHE A 7 13.09 32.31 1.99
C PHE A 7 11.77 32.64 1.33
N ALA A 8 10.68 32.67 2.10
CA ALA A 8 9.40 33.21 1.66
C ALA A 8 9.22 34.59 2.28
N GLU A 9 9.18 35.64 1.45
CA GLU A 9 8.72 36.95 1.90
C GLU A 9 7.19 36.91 2.00
N VAL A 10 6.67 37.02 3.22
CA VAL A 10 5.24 36.93 3.51
C VAL A 10 4.78 38.26 4.10
N VAL A 11 3.76 38.87 3.48
CA VAL A 11 3.14 40.13 3.96
C VAL A 11 2.09 39.86 5.05
N ASP A 12 1.65 38.61 5.16
CA ASP A 12 0.75 38.09 6.20
C ASP A 12 1.54 37.49 7.38
N THR A 13 0.85 37.16 8.47
CA THR A 13 1.42 36.56 9.69
C THR A 13 1.49 35.04 9.65
N SER A 14 1.09 34.41 8.55
CA SER A 14 1.07 32.95 8.37
C SER A 14 1.65 32.53 7.02
N LEU A 15 2.43 31.44 7.04
CA LEU A 15 2.98 30.78 5.85
C LEU A 15 2.61 29.30 5.86
N GLU A 16 2.09 28.81 4.74
CA GLU A 16 1.93 27.38 4.52
C GLU A 16 3.18 26.83 3.81
N ILE A 17 3.84 25.86 4.43
CA ILE A 17 4.99 25.17 3.85
C ILE A 17 4.54 23.77 3.44
N SER A 18 4.55 23.50 2.13
CA SER A 18 4.14 22.24 1.53
C SER A 18 5.33 21.51 0.90
N GLY A 19 5.14 20.23 0.53
CA GLY A 19 6.20 19.42 -0.10
C GLY A 19 7.33 19.00 0.83
N LEU A 20 7.07 18.94 2.14
CA LEU A 20 8.03 18.45 3.13
C LEU A 20 8.22 16.94 3.01
N GLU A 21 9.45 16.48 3.21
CA GLU A 21 9.77 15.06 3.26
C GLU A 21 9.10 14.43 4.50
N PRO A 22 8.54 13.22 4.38
CA PRO A 22 7.95 12.50 5.50
C PRO A 22 9.01 12.12 6.54
N ASN A 23 8.59 11.97 7.80
CA ASN A 23 9.45 11.62 8.93
C ASN A 23 10.75 12.46 9.03
N THR A 24 10.67 13.73 8.65
CA THR A 24 11.81 14.65 8.57
C THR A 24 11.60 15.80 9.53
N THR A 25 12.64 16.13 10.30
CA THR A 25 12.61 17.25 11.25
C THR A 25 13.08 18.52 10.57
N TYR A 26 12.21 19.53 10.57
CA TYR A 26 12.48 20.86 10.07
C TYR A 26 12.63 21.85 11.21
N ILE A 27 13.55 22.79 11.05
CA ILE A 27 13.76 23.92 11.95
C ILE A 27 13.25 25.17 11.23
N CYS A 28 12.32 25.87 11.86
CA CYS A 28 11.73 27.10 11.34
C CYS A 28 12.13 28.28 12.25
N GLU A 29 12.58 29.36 11.63
CA GLU A 29 12.85 30.66 12.27
C GLU A 29 12.13 31.73 11.46
N VAL A 30 11.61 32.76 12.13
CA VAL A 30 10.97 33.90 11.45
C VAL A 30 11.69 35.20 11.83
N SER A 31 11.88 36.09 10.86
CA SER A 31 12.39 37.44 11.06
C SER A 31 11.52 38.44 10.29
N ALA A 32 11.45 39.67 10.79
CA ALA A 32 10.74 40.76 10.11
C ALA A 32 11.72 41.60 9.29
N VAL A 33 11.40 41.92 8.04
CA VAL A 33 12.21 42.79 7.17
C VAL A 33 11.48 44.10 6.93
N ASN A 34 12.20 45.23 6.98
CA ASN A 34 11.71 46.56 6.60
C ASN A 34 12.68 47.25 5.61
N GLU A 35 12.39 48.51 5.24
CA GLU A 35 13.23 49.28 4.29
C GLU A 35 14.68 49.49 4.74
N VAL A 36 14.96 49.36 6.04
CA VAL A 36 16.30 49.52 6.64
C VAL A 36 17.04 48.17 6.69
N GLY A 37 16.32 47.06 6.85
CA GLY A 37 16.91 45.71 6.83
C GLY A 37 16.10 44.67 7.61
N GLU A 38 16.76 43.55 7.91
CA GLU A 38 16.19 42.42 8.67
C GLU A 38 16.32 42.64 10.18
N GLY A 39 15.24 42.41 10.92
CA GLY A 39 15.19 42.40 12.38
C GLY A 39 15.74 41.12 13.00
N PRO A 40 15.71 41.00 14.33
CA PRO A 40 16.15 39.77 15.00
C PRO A 40 15.27 38.57 14.60
N LYS A 41 15.89 37.40 14.49
CA LYS A 41 15.17 36.14 14.31
C LYS A 41 14.43 35.72 15.59
N SER A 42 13.34 34.98 15.43
CA SER A 42 12.65 34.30 16.51
C SER A 42 13.50 33.19 17.13
N ASP A 43 13.04 32.63 18.24
CA ASP A 43 13.52 31.32 18.70
C ASP A 43 13.18 30.24 17.66
N PRO A 44 14.04 29.23 17.46
CA PRO A 44 13.81 28.18 16.47
C PRO A 44 12.69 27.24 16.92
N LEU A 45 11.78 26.92 15.99
CA LEU A 45 10.75 25.91 16.18
C LEU A 45 11.14 24.62 15.45
N SER A 46 11.16 23.51 16.18
CA SER A 46 11.44 22.17 15.62
C SER A 46 10.13 21.41 15.42
N ILE A 47 9.83 21.03 14.18
CA ILE A 47 8.64 20.25 13.82
C ILE A 47 9.08 19.02 13.03
N THR A 48 8.57 17.85 13.41
CA THR A 48 8.79 16.60 12.67
C THR A 48 7.52 16.26 11.90
N THR A 49 7.65 16.03 10.59
CA THR A 49 6.54 15.59 9.74
C THR A 49 6.13 14.16 10.06
N LEU A 50 4.88 13.79 9.70
CA LEU A 50 4.40 12.42 9.84
C LEU A 50 5.14 11.48 8.88
N LEU A 51 5.18 10.19 9.21
CA LEU A 51 5.65 9.16 8.28
C LEU A 51 4.73 9.10 7.05
N GLU A 52 5.30 8.77 5.89
CA GLU A 52 4.52 8.53 4.68
C GLU A 52 3.58 7.34 4.92
N PRO A 53 2.29 7.44 4.56
CA PRO A 53 1.41 6.29 4.64
C PRO A 53 1.94 5.19 3.71
N ALA A 54 2.00 3.96 4.20
CA ALA A 54 2.39 2.81 3.39
C ALA A 54 1.40 2.63 2.24
N LEU A 55 1.92 2.48 1.01
CA LEU A 55 1.11 2.12 -0.14
C LEU A 55 0.59 0.68 0.06
N GLN A 56 -0.71 0.50 -0.10
CA GLN A 56 -1.38 -0.78 0.09
C GLN A 56 -2.25 -1.14 -1.12
N PHE A 57 -2.39 -2.45 -1.36
CA PHE A 57 -3.26 -3.01 -2.39
C PHE A 57 -4.23 -4.04 -1.79
N SER A 58 -5.38 -4.17 -2.43
CA SER A 58 -6.41 -5.14 -2.06
C SER A 58 -6.25 -6.46 -2.78
N LEU A 59 -6.44 -7.56 -2.06
CA LEU A 59 -6.53 -8.91 -2.60
C LEU A 59 -7.91 -9.48 -2.29
N PHE A 60 -8.74 -9.65 -3.32
CA PHE A 60 -9.97 -10.41 -3.24
C PHE A 60 -9.70 -11.89 -3.56
N ILE A 61 -10.10 -12.77 -2.65
CA ILE A 61 -9.96 -14.22 -2.78
C ILE A 61 -11.35 -14.85 -2.84
N ALA A 62 -11.60 -15.65 -3.87
CA ALA A 62 -12.79 -16.46 -4.04
C ALA A 62 -12.44 -17.93 -4.30
N ALA A 63 -13.44 -18.80 -4.17
CA ALA A 63 -13.37 -20.21 -4.50
C ALA A 63 -14.68 -20.64 -5.18
N THR A 64 -14.60 -21.51 -6.19
CA THR A 64 -15.80 -22.18 -6.72
C THR A 64 -16.30 -23.24 -5.74
N LEU A 65 -17.46 -23.83 -6.02
CA LEU A 65 -17.94 -25.00 -5.28
C LEU A 65 -16.89 -26.11 -5.29
N GLY A 66 -16.71 -26.80 -4.16
CA GLY A 66 -15.83 -27.95 -4.06
C GLY A 66 -14.53 -27.72 -3.28
N GLY A 67 -14.31 -26.52 -2.74
CA GLY A 67 -13.14 -26.26 -1.91
C GLY A 67 -13.20 -24.92 -1.18
N THR A 68 -12.12 -24.63 -0.47
CA THR A 68 -11.83 -23.32 0.13
C THR A 68 -10.38 -22.94 -0.14
N THR A 69 -9.96 -21.77 0.31
CA THR A 69 -8.57 -21.32 0.26
C THR A 69 -8.03 -21.06 1.67
N ASP A 70 -6.71 -20.97 1.79
CA ASP A 70 -6.00 -20.37 2.92
C ASP A 70 -5.05 -19.28 2.39
N PRO A 71 -5.27 -17.98 2.70
CA PRO A 71 -6.35 -17.43 3.52
C PRO A 71 -7.76 -17.71 2.99
N ALA A 72 -8.75 -17.73 3.88
CA ALA A 72 -10.14 -17.99 3.52
C ALA A 72 -10.69 -16.92 2.55
N PRO A 73 -11.69 -17.26 1.71
CA PRO A 73 -12.30 -16.29 0.79
C PRO A 73 -12.80 -15.03 1.50
N ALA A 74 -12.20 -13.89 1.16
CA ALA A 74 -12.51 -12.56 1.70
C ALA A 74 -11.75 -11.48 0.90
N ILE A 75 -11.85 -10.22 1.36
CA ILE A 75 -10.98 -9.13 0.91
C ILE A 75 -9.94 -8.89 2.00
N TYR A 76 -8.68 -8.82 1.58
CA TYR A 76 -7.53 -8.50 2.43
C TYR A 76 -6.81 -7.27 1.87
N THR A 77 -6.06 -6.56 2.72
CA THR A 77 -5.19 -5.46 2.34
C THR A 77 -3.76 -5.78 2.74
N PHE A 78 -2.81 -5.54 1.84
CA PHE A 78 -1.40 -5.79 2.04
C PHE A 78 -0.57 -4.60 1.59
N ASP A 79 0.58 -4.39 2.22
CA ASP A 79 1.55 -3.40 1.78
C ASP A 79 2.08 -3.75 0.38
N ALA A 80 2.39 -2.73 -0.42
CA ALA A 80 3.02 -2.89 -1.72
C ALA A 80 4.30 -3.74 -1.62
N ASP A 81 4.59 -4.49 -2.68
CA ASP A 81 5.73 -5.41 -2.79
C ASP A 81 5.67 -6.63 -1.83
N THR A 82 4.58 -6.80 -1.08
CA THR A 82 4.32 -8.02 -0.31
C THR A 82 4.04 -9.19 -1.25
N THR A 83 4.67 -10.34 -1.01
CA THR A 83 4.29 -11.60 -1.67
C THR A 83 3.35 -12.39 -0.77
N VAL A 84 2.13 -12.62 -1.23
CA VAL A 84 1.09 -13.38 -0.53
C VAL A 84 1.02 -14.80 -1.09
N VAL A 85 1.05 -15.80 -0.20
CA VAL A 85 0.85 -17.21 -0.56
C VAL A 85 -0.62 -17.55 -0.36
N VAL A 86 -1.28 -18.08 -1.39
CA VAL A 86 -2.65 -18.58 -1.29
C VAL A 86 -2.69 -20.06 -1.67
N THR A 87 -3.23 -20.87 -0.78
CA THR A 87 -3.34 -22.32 -0.96
C THR A 87 -4.78 -22.70 -1.24
N ALA A 88 -5.05 -23.45 -2.30
CA ALA A 88 -6.35 -24.04 -2.56
C ALA A 88 -6.48 -25.37 -1.81
N ILE A 89 -7.60 -25.57 -1.14
CA ILE A 89 -7.89 -26.74 -0.29
C ILE A 89 -9.17 -27.38 -0.82
N PRO A 90 -9.08 -28.43 -1.66
CA PRO A 90 -10.25 -29.16 -2.15
C PRO A 90 -11.00 -29.86 -1.01
N HIS A 91 -12.32 -29.86 -1.09
CA HIS A 91 -13.15 -30.73 -0.26
C HIS A 91 -13.09 -32.18 -0.79
N VAL A 92 -13.52 -33.13 0.04
CA VAL A 92 -13.60 -34.55 -0.33
C VAL A 92 -14.44 -34.72 -1.60
N GLY A 93 -13.92 -35.44 -2.59
CA GLY A 93 -14.58 -35.68 -3.87
C GLY A 93 -14.40 -34.56 -4.90
N TYR A 94 -13.56 -33.57 -4.61
CA TYR A 94 -13.19 -32.50 -5.54
C TYR A 94 -11.66 -32.41 -5.67
N GLN A 95 -11.21 -31.87 -6.81
CA GLN A 95 -9.82 -31.54 -7.07
C GLN A 95 -9.70 -30.08 -7.48
N PHE A 96 -8.59 -29.46 -7.12
CA PHE A 96 -8.21 -28.15 -7.62
C PHE A 96 -7.77 -28.25 -9.07
N VAL A 97 -8.20 -27.30 -9.91
CA VAL A 97 -7.85 -27.23 -11.33
C VAL A 97 -6.87 -26.11 -11.60
N GLU A 98 -7.22 -24.89 -11.22
CA GLU A 98 -6.45 -23.69 -11.54
C GLU A 98 -6.89 -22.48 -10.71
N TRP A 99 -6.01 -21.48 -10.66
CA TRP A 99 -6.30 -20.13 -10.24
C TRP A 99 -6.72 -19.31 -11.45
N GLN A 100 -7.78 -18.53 -11.31
CA GLN A 100 -8.23 -17.56 -12.31
C GLN A 100 -8.19 -16.14 -11.76
N GLU A 101 -7.89 -15.18 -12.62
CA GLU A 101 -8.06 -13.74 -12.34
C GLU A 101 -9.00 -13.16 -13.38
N HIS A 102 -10.09 -12.53 -12.95
CA HIS A 102 -11.18 -12.07 -13.83
C HIS A 102 -11.72 -13.16 -14.78
N GLY A 103 -11.74 -14.42 -14.35
CA GLY A 103 -12.21 -15.57 -15.13
C GLY A 103 -11.21 -16.11 -16.16
N VAL A 104 -9.98 -15.58 -16.18
CA VAL A 104 -8.90 -16.04 -17.05
C VAL A 104 -7.92 -16.88 -16.23
N PRO A 105 -7.53 -18.09 -16.67
CA PRO A 105 -6.51 -18.90 -16.01
C PRO A 105 -5.17 -18.18 -15.88
N ILE A 106 -4.60 -18.16 -14.68
CA ILE A 106 -3.30 -17.55 -14.40
C ILE A 106 -2.25 -18.56 -13.91
N SER A 107 -2.67 -19.68 -13.30
CA SER A 107 -1.74 -20.71 -12.82
C SER A 107 -2.49 -22.01 -12.51
N ALA A 108 -1.87 -23.16 -12.76
CA ALA A 108 -2.33 -24.47 -12.28
C ALA A 108 -1.55 -24.94 -11.04
N GLU A 109 -0.58 -24.15 -10.56
CA GLU A 109 0.20 -24.49 -9.38
C GLU A 109 -0.57 -24.20 -8.10
N ASN A 110 -0.43 -25.09 -7.11
CA ASN A 110 -1.04 -24.93 -5.79
C ASN A 110 0.00 -25.28 -4.70
N PRO A 111 0.43 -24.30 -3.87
CA PRO A 111 -0.09 -22.93 -3.73
C PRO A 111 0.36 -21.94 -4.82
N ILE A 112 -0.31 -20.79 -4.91
CA ILE A 112 0.10 -19.65 -5.75
C ILE A 112 0.78 -18.55 -4.91
N ASN A 113 1.83 -17.94 -5.48
CA ASN A 113 2.48 -16.76 -4.94
C ASN A 113 2.01 -15.52 -5.71
N LEU A 114 1.51 -14.51 -5.01
CA LEU A 114 1.00 -13.27 -5.58
C LEU A 114 1.83 -12.09 -5.08
N LEU A 115 2.51 -11.39 -6.00
CA LEU A 115 3.07 -10.09 -5.69
C LEU A 115 1.93 -9.05 -5.64
N MET A 116 1.92 -8.24 -4.58
CA MET A 116 0.98 -7.12 -4.41
C MET A 116 1.61 -5.85 -4.97
N ASP A 117 1.54 -5.69 -6.29
CA ASP A 117 1.96 -4.51 -7.05
C ASP A 117 0.76 -3.72 -7.63
N ALA A 118 -0.45 -4.28 -7.49
CA ALA A 118 -1.74 -3.71 -7.85
C ALA A 118 -2.86 -4.41 -7.05
N ASP A 119 -4.09 -3.90 -7.15
CA ASP A 119 -5.27 -4.62 -6.69
C ASP A 119 -5.46 -5.93 -7.49
N ARG A 120 -5.77 -7.02 -6.79
CA ARG A 120 -5.91 -8.35 -7.39
C ARG A 120 -7.20 -9.05 -6.97
N SER A 121 -7.71 -9.88 -7.87
CA SER A 121 -8.96 -10.62 -7.67
C SER A 121 -8.83 -12.03 -8.22
N ILE A 122 -8.54 -12.99 -7.35
CA ILE A 122 -8.31 -14.38 -7.73
C ILE A 122 -9.45 -15.31 -7.30
N THR A 123 -9.66 -16.38 -8.08
CA THR A 123 -10.61 -17.45 -7.81
C THR A 123 -9.92 -18.80 -7.92
N ALA A 124 -9.99 -19.62 -6.86
CA ALA A 124 -9.64 -21.04 -6.94
C ALA A 124 -10.76 -21.83 -7.64
N VAL A 125 -10.43 -22.57 -8.68
CA VAL A 125 -11.40 -23.42 -9.40
C VAL A 125 -11.24 -24.87 -8.97
N PHE A 126 -12.35 -25.49 -8.60
CA PHE A 126 -12.46 -26.89 -8.22
C PHE A 126 -13.48 -27.61 -9.09
N VAL A 127 -13.25 -28.90 -9.34
CA VAL A 127 -14.17 -29.79 -10.06
C VAL A 127 -14.31 -31.11 -9.32
N GLU A 128 -15.44 -31.80 -9.48
CA GLU A 128 -15.64 -33.13 -8.90
C GLU A 128 -14.62 -34.14 -9.45
N GLU A 129 -14.10 -35.01 -8.59
CA GLU A 129 -13.31 -36.15 -9.01
C GLU A 129 -14.22 -37.20 -9.63
N VAL A 130 -13.99 -37.49 -10.92
CA VAL A 130 -14.60 -38.66 -11.56
C VAL A 130 -13.82 -39.92 -11.15
N ILE A 131 -14.33 -40.66 -10.16
CA ILE A 131 -13.76 -41.97 -9.80
C ILE A 131 -13.99 -42.91 -10.99
N PRO A 132 -12.94 -43.49 -11.60
CA PRO A 132 -13.11 -44.50 -12.63
C PRO A 132 -13.86 -45.71 -12.04
N THR A 133 -15.01 -46.05 -12.62
CA THR A 133 -15.81 -47.22 -12.27
C THR A 133 -15.21 -48.52 -12.78
#